data_AF-A0A821C2A6-F1
#
_entry.id   AF-A0A821C2A6-F1
#
_cell.length_a   1.000
_cell.length_b   1.000
_cell.length_c   1.000
_cell.angle_alpha   90.00
_cell.angle_beta   90.00
_cell.angle_gamma   90.00
#
_symmetry.space_group_name_H-M   'P 1'
#
loop_
_entity.id
_entity.type
_entity.pdbx_description
1 polymer ?
#
loop_
_entity_poly.entity_id
_entity_poly.type
_entity_poly.pdbx_seq_one_letter_code
_entity_poly.pdbx_strand_id
1 'polypeptide(L)' 'MIDIGANIGGYAMFTTGALGRFTLIVDCYLPNIENIARAVQIQRVQNRVVLVHNALYSKSGEYIILSKSTESM' A
#
# COMPACT_ATOMS: atom_id res chain seq x y z
N MET A 1 -12.03 5.00 -0.62
CA MET A 1 -11.02 5.17 -1.69
C MET A 1 -10.14 3.93 -1.69
N ILE A 2 -9.62 3.52 -2.85
CA ILE A 2 -8.58 2.50 -2.96
C ILE A 2 -7.34 3.18 -3.53
N ASP A 3 -6.22 3.12 -2.81
CA ASP A 3 -4.91 3.66 -3.20
C ASP A 3 -3.97 2.49 -3.52
N ILE A 4 -3.61 2.29 -4.78
CA ILE A 4 -2.76 1.18 -5.23
C ILE A 4 -1.40 1.74 -5.63
N GLY A 5 -0.33 1.22 -5.04
CA GLY A 5 1.01 1.80 -5.18
C GLY A 5 1.10 3.12 -4.43
N ALA A 6 0.58 3.12 -3.20
CA ALA A 6 0.42 4.32 -2.38
C ALA A 6 1.73 5.08 -2.13
N ASN A 7 2.88 4.42 -2.27
CA ASN A 7 4.21 4.99 -2.16
C ASN A 7 4.37 5.72 -0.82
N ILE A 8 4.71 7.01 -0.82
CA ILE A 8 4.81 7.83 0.40
C ILE A 8 3.45 8.13 1.07
N GLY A 9 2.33 7.69 0.51
CA GLY A 9 1.00 7.79 1.10
C GLY A 9 0.30 9.14 0.96
N GLY A 10 0.74 10.01 0.06
CA GLY A 10 0.19 11.38 -0.06
C GLY A 10 -1.32 11.41 -0.36
N TYR A 11 -1.77 10.63 -1.34
CA TYR A 11 -3.19 10.54 -1.71
C TYR A 11 -4.03 9.87 -0.62
N ALA A 12 -3.52 8.79 -0.04
CA ALA A 12 -4.11 8.15 1.13
C ALA A 12 -4.34 9.13 2.30
N MET A 13 -3.35 9.96 2.64
CA MET A 13 -3.49 10.91 3.74
C MET A 13 -4.42 12.09 3.41
N PHE A 14 -4.42 12.57 2.15
CA PHE A 14 -5.39 13.56 1.70
C PHE A 14 -6.83 13.05 1.84
N THR A 15 -7.12 11.85 1.36
CA THR A 15 -8.48 11.29 1.41
C THR A 15 -8.92 10.92 2.81
N THR A 16 -8.03 10.33 3.61
CA THR A 16 -8.38 9.87 4.97
C THR A 16 -8.40 11.03 5.96
N GLY A 17 -7.34 11.84 5.97
CA GLY A 17 -7.17 12.95 6.92
C GLY A 17 -8.01 14.16 6.55
N ALA A 18 -7.82 14.70 5.34
CA ALA A 18 -8.47 15.95 4.93
C ALA A 18 -9.94 15.76 4.55
N LEU A 19 -10.28 14.69 3.82
CA LEU A 19 -11.67 14.42 3.41
C LEU A 19 -12.43 13.50 4.37
N GLY A 20 -11.76 12.94 5.38
CA GLY A 20 -12.38 12.08 6.38
C GLY A 20 -12.90 10.75 5.84
N ARG A 21 -12.47 10.30 4.65
CA ARG A 21 -13.00 9.11 3.98
C ARG A 21 -12.33 7.83 4.47
N PHE A 22 -13.05 6.72 4.38
CA PHE A 22 -12.44 5.40 4.52
C PHE A 22 -11.56 5.11 3.30
N THR A 23 -10.34 4.64 3.54
CA THR A 23 -9.34 4.38 2.51
C THR A 23 -8.64 3.04 2.72
N LEU A 24 -8.68 2.21 1.69
CA LEU A 24 -7.87 0.99 1.56
C LEU A 24 -6.56 1.36 0.85
N ILE A 25 -5.44 1.10 1.49
CA ILE A 25 -4.11 1.48 1.02
C ILE A 25 -3.34 0.19 0.73
N VAL A 26 -2.90 0.03 -0.52
CA VAL A 26 -2.13 -1.11 -0.98
C VAL A 26 -0.77 -0.63 -1.44
N ASP A 27 0.28 -1.19 -0.83
CA ASP A 27 1.65 -1.01 -1.30
C ASP A 27 2.41 -2.33 -1.15
N CYS A 28 3.49 -2.46 -1.91
CA CYS A 28 4.29 -3.67 -1.96
C CYS A 28 5.68 -3.50 -1.35
N TYR A 29 6.04 -2.29 -0.93
CA TYR A 29 7.29 -2.02 -0.26
C TYR A 29 7.03 -1.77 1.23
N LEU A 30 7.49 -2.68 2.10
CA LEU A 30 7.25 -2.61 3.55
C LEU A 30 7.56 -1.25 4.17
N PRO A 31 8.69 -0.58 3.87
CA PRO A 31 8.97 0.74 4.45
C PRO A 31 7.91 1.80 4.12
N ASN A 32 7.25 1.72 2.96
CA ASN A 32 6.14 2.62 2.64
C ASN A 32 4.95 2.34 3.56
N ILE A 33 4.59 1.07 3.75
CA ILE A 33 3.51 0.66 4.65
C ILE A 33 3.78 1.12 6.09
N GLU A 34 5.00 0.95 6.59
CA GLU A 34 5.38 1.38 7.94
C GLU A 34 5.32 2.90 8.11
N ASN A 35 5.78 3.65 7.10
CA ASN A 35 5.70 5.11 7.11
C ASN A 35 4.24 5.59 7.09
N ILE A 36 3.39 4.98 6.27
CA ILE A 36 1.96 5.28 6.22
C ILE A 36 1.30 4.93 7.55
N ALA A 37 1.60 3.77 8.14
CA ALA A 37 1.08 3.38 9.45
C ALA A 37 1.41 4.42 10.53
N ARG A 38 2.64 4.94 10.53
CA ARG A 38 3.06 6.01 11.45
C ARG A 38 2.26 7.29 11.21
N ALA A 39 2.05 7.70 9.96
CA ALA A 39 1.24 8.88 9.63
C ALA A 39 -0.23 8.72 10.06
N VAL A 40 -0.82 7.54 9.87
CA VAL A 40 -2.18 7.19 10.30
C VAL A 40 -2.31 7.28 11.82
N GLN A 41 -1.29 6.83 12.56
CA GLN A 41 -1.25 6.95 14.02
C GLN A 41 -1.16 8.41 14.48
N ILE A 42 -0.26 9.20 13.88
CA ILE A 42 -0.08 10.63 14.20
C ILE A 42 -1.38 11.41 13.95
N GLN A 43 -2.07 11.14 12.84
CA GLN A 43 -3.33 11.81 12.52
C GLN A 43 -4.57 11.26 13.25
N ARG A 44 -4.43 10.14 13.99
CA ARG A 44 -5.53 9.48 14.71
C ARG A 44 -6.70 9.07 13.80
N VAL A 45 -6.38 8.53 12.62
CA VAL A 45 -7.36 8.11 11.60
C VAL A 45 -7.41 6.60 11.40
N GLN A 46 -6.96 5.83 12.39
CA GLN A 46 -6.89 4.36 12.32
C GLN A 46 -8.25 3.72 12.00
N ASN A 47 -9.35 4.31 12.47
CA ASN A 47 -10.72 3.82 12.23
C ASN A 47 -11.19 3.98 10.78
N ARG A 48 -10.39 4.60 9.91
CA ARG A 48 -10.71 4.90 8.52
C ARG A 48 -9.72 4.31 7.53
N VAL A 49 -8.74 3.54 8.00
CA VAL A 49 -7.66 3.02 7.16
C VAL A 49 -7.56 1.51 7.28
N VAL A 50 -7.42 0.86 6.13
CA VAL A 50 -6.91 -0.51 6.05
C VAL A 50 -5.62 -0.48 5.26
N LEU A 51 -4.55 -1.01 5.85
CA LEU A 51 -3.24 -1.16 5.21
C LEU A 51 -3.08 -2.59 4.71
N VAL A 52 -2.75 -2.74 3.43
CA VAL A 52 -2.45 -4.02 2.81
C VAL A 52 -1.03 -3.96 2.27
N HIS A 53 -0.14 -4.68 2.92
CA HIS A 53 1.17 -4.97 2.38
C HIS A 53 1.08 -6.22 1.51
N ASN A 54 1.31 -6.08 0.22
CA ASN A 54 1.35 -7.24 -0.67
C ASN A 54 2.73 -7.92 -0.59
N ALA A 55 2.78 -9.21 -0.24
CA ALA A 55 3.99 -10.02 -0.04
C ALA A 55 4.78 -10.36 -1.32
N LEU A 56 4.50 -9.69 -2.44
CA LEU A 56 5.16 -9.97 -3.72
C LEU A 56 6.60 -9.46 -3.78
N TYR A 57 6.91 -8.37 -3.09
CA TYR A 57 8.23 -7.75 -3.12
C TYR A 57 8.74 -7.55 -1.70
N SER A 58 9.97 -7.96 -1.44
CA SER A 58 10.60 -7.81 -0.13
C SER A 58 11.62 -6.67 -0.11
N LYS A 59 12.08 -6.24 -1.28
CA LYS A 59 13.08 -5.17 -1.46
C LYS A 59 12.77 -4.29 -2.67
N SER A 60 13.23 -3.04 -2.60
CA SER A 60 13.16 -2.11 -3.74
C SER A 60 13.99 -2.63 -4.91
N GLY A 61 13.45 -2.53 -6.13
CA GLY A 61 14.12 -2.98 -7.36
C GLY A 61 13.99 -4.47 -7.67
N GLU A 62 13.25 -5.25 -6.87
CA GLU A 62 12.88 -6.62 -7.22
C GLU A 62 11.83 -6.64 -8.34
N TYR A 63 11.97 -7.59 -9.27
CA TYR A 63 11.02 -7.83 -10.35
C TYR A 63 10.71 -9.33 -10.41
N ILE A 64 9.42 -9.66 -10.51
CA ILE A 64 8.97 -11.03 -10.72
C ILE A 64 8.95 -11.29 -12.22
N ILE A 65 9.75 -12.25 -12.67
CA ILE A 65 9.64 -12.79 -14.02
C ILE A 65 8.52 -13.83 -13.99
N LEU A 66 7.38 -13.50 -14.57
CA LEU A 66 6.31 -14.46 -14.79
C LEU A 66 6.77 -15.42 -15.89
N SER A 67 7.25 -16.61 -15.53
CA SER A 67 7.50 -17.64 -16.52
C SER A 67 6.16 -18.05 -17.14
N LYS A 68 6.08 -18.08 -18.49
CA LYS A 68 4.97 -18.75 -19.17
C LYS A 68 5.01 -20.21 -18.74
N SER A 69 3.94 -20.71 -18.13
CA SER A 69 3.74 -22.15 -17.98
C SER A 69 3.94 -22.78 -19.35
N THR A 70 4.96 -23.61 -19.48
CA THR A 70 5.13 -24.42 -20.66
C THR A 70 3.98 -25.41 -20.63
N GLU A 71 2.90 -25.10 -21.34
CA GLU A 71 1.89 -26.08 -21.69
C GLU A 71 2.60 -27.10 -22.59
N SER A 72 3.07 -28.18 -21.98
CA SER A 72 3.58 -29.34 -22.71
C SER A 72 2.40 -30.00 -23.40
N MET A 73 2.38 -29.91 -24.73
CA MET A 73 1.55 -30.74 -25.62
C MET A 73 1.83 -32.23 -25.42
#